data_AF-A0A835I7K3-F1
#
_entry.id   AF-A0A835I7K3-F1
#
_cell.length_a   1.000
_cell.length_b   1.000
_cell.length_c   1.000
_cell.angle_alpha   90.00
_cell.angle_beta   90.00
_cell.angle_gamma   90.00
#
_symmetry.space_group_name_H-M   'P 1'
#
loop_
_entity.id
_entity.type
_entity.pdbx_description
1 polymer ?
#
loop_
_entity_poly.entity_id
_entity_poly.type
_entity_poly.pdbx_seq_one_letter_code
_entity_poly.pdbx_strand_id
1 'polypeptide(L)'
;MDVTESFGTNYISLDEAYRPLPSLYLAFLLIWLVSAFLWALNTWKNRHFQTNNLQWTLSTIPVIKALQLCLSFLFWYSCCNLQICSLWMSFGVYVTGVLFQTASFVSFLLISHGYCIMYERLSLPERRTTTALGCIFYLTLIGYRASVPYFTGLLVLNYFISFYVIFHRVSQNLLLLREQLSFIEDEDIRIMHDAIYTKYTMFKKFQNVMQIVAVTETLIYISMDDAPDNFWLRLLVREWAQFCIFLYIGWTFRSQELSPRFSVMPTMKSHGKRIVPPIYSIEMNAEDFKDFSCQGWHIGVVSGFHCCSFMVYFALS
;
A
#
# COMPACT_ATOMS: atom_id res chain seq x y z
N MET A 1 -49.02 9.41 -31.49
CA MET A 1 -48.24 10.57 -31.00
C MET A 1 -48.62 10.64 -29.53
N ASP A 2 -47.89 10.11 -28.54
CA ASP A 2 -46.45 10.20 -28.29
C ASP A 2 -45.97 9.06 -27.35
N VAL A 3 -45.47 7.95 -27.90
CA VAL A 3 -44.77 6.91 -27.12
C VAL A 3 -43.47 6.51 -27.83
N THR A 4 -43.47 6.53 -29.15
CA THR A 4 -42.27 6.37 -29.98
C THR A 4 -41.32 7.57 -29.92
N GLU A 5 -41.83 8.79 -29.77
CA GLU A 5 -40.96 9.98 -29.59
C GLU A 5 -40.27 10.00 -28.23
N SER A 6 -40.89 9.51 -27.15
CA SER A 6 -40.26 9.45 -25.81
C SER A 6 -39.18 8.37 -25.73
N PHE A 7 -39.36 7.23 -26.42
CA PHE A 7 -38.32 6.20 -26.53
C PHE A 7 -37.13 6.66 -27.39
N GLY A 8 -37.39 7.35 -28.49
CA GLY A 8 -36.34 7.91 -29.36
C GLY A 8 -35.53 9.00 -28.65
N THR A 9 -36.20 9.93 -27.96
CA THR A 9 -35.53 10.99 -27.18
C THR A 9 -34.77 10.46 -25.98
N ASN A 10 -35.28 9.43 -25.28
CA ASN A 10 -34.53 8.78 -24.20
C ASN A 10 -33.29 8.04 -24.72
N TYR A 11 -33.37 7.37 -25.87
CA TYR A 11 -32.20 6.69 -26.46
C TYR A 11 -31.13 7.68 -26.92
N ILE A 12 -31.54 8.79 -27.55
CA ILE A 12 -30.64 9.87 -27.99
C ILE A 12 -29.99 10.57 -26.79
N SER A 13 -30.78 10.88 -25.74
CA SER A 13 -30.28 11.49 -24.50
C SER A 13 -29.28 10.58 -23.77
N LEU A 14 -29.56 9.27 -23.74
CA LEU A 14 -28.69 8.28 -23.12
C LEU A 14 -27.36 8.14 -23.89
N ASP A 15 -27.41 8.08 -25.22
CA ASP A 15 -26.23 8.02 -26.08
C ASP A 15 -25.36 9.28 -25.93
N GLU A 16 -25.98 10.45 -25.78
CA GLU A 16 -25.27 11.72 -25.58
C GLU A 16 -24.58 11.82 -24.21
N ALA A 17 -25.21 11.30 -23.14
CA ALA A 17 -24.62 11.23 -21.81
C ALA A 17 -23.42 10.26 -21.74
N TYR A 18 -23.43 9.19 -22.54
CA TYR A 18 -22.34 8.19 -22.55
C TYR A 18 -21.23 8.46 -23.57
N ARG A 19 -21.48 9.32 -24.56
CA ARG A 19 -20.53 9.71 -25.60
C ARG A 19 -19.13 10.13 -25.11
N PRO A 20 -18.96 10.86 -23.99
CA PRO A 20 -17.65 11.30 -23.56
C PRO A 20 -16.86 10.23 -22.75
N LEU A 21 -17.44 9.07 -22.42
CA LEU A 21 -16.74 8.03 -21.62
C LEU A 21 -15.48 7.46 -22.29
N PRO A 22 -15.49 7.05 -23.58
CA PRO A 22 -14.29 6.51 -24.23
C PRO A 22 -13.12 7.49 -24.14
N SER A 23 -13.40 8.78 -24.40
CA SER A 23 -12.37 9.82 -24.33
C SER A 23 -11.79 9.99 -22.92
N LEU A 24 -12.63 9.95 -21.87
CA LEU A 24 -12.15 9.99 -20.49
C LEU A 24 -11.32 8.78 -20.11
N TYR A 25 -11.81 7.58 -20.43
CA TYR A 25 -11.08 6.36 -20.08
C TYR A 25 -9.72 6.34 -20.77
N LEU A 26 -9.63 6.82 -22.02
CA LEU A 26 -8.36 6.98 -22.72
C LEU A 26 -7.45 8.03 -22.08
N ALA A 27 -7.98 9.20 -21.69
CA ALA A 27 -7.20 10.23 -21.02
C ALA A 27 -6.63 9.73 -19.69
N PHE A 28 -7.46 9.12 -18.84
CA PHE A 28 -7.00 8.53 -17.58
C PHE A 28 -6.06 7.34 -17.81
N LEU A 29 -6.29 6.51 -18.83
CA LEU A 29 -5.39 5.42 -19.18
C LEU A 29 -3.97 5.94 -19.44
N LEU A 30 -3.83 7.00 -20.24
CA LEU A 30 -2.52 7.61 -20.50
C LEU A 30 -1.88 8.16 -19.22
N ILE A 31 -2.65 8.86 -18.38
CA ILE A 31 -2.17 9.38 -17.09
C ILE A 31 -1.66 8.23 -16.19
N TRP A 32 -2.44 7.15 -16.07
CA TRP A 32 -2.07 5.99 -15.25
C TRP A 32 -0.90 5.21 -15.83
N LEU A 33 -0.79 5.07 -17.15
CA LEU A 33 0.35 4.42 -17.81
C LEU A 33 1.65 5.20 -17.60
N VAL A 34 1.62 6.53 -17.78
CA VAL A 34 2.78 7.39 -17.52
C VAL A 34 3.19 7.30 -16.06
N SER A 35 2.22 7.37 -15.13
CA SER A 35 2.47 7.22 -13.70
C SER A 35 3.07 5.85 -13.35
N ALA A 36 2.49 4.76 -13.87
CA ALA A 36 2.98 3.40 -13.69
C ALA A 36 4.41 3.24 -14.22
N PHE A 37 4.70 3.81 -15.39
CA PHE A 37 6.02 3.78 -16.00
C PHE A 37 7.05 4.57 -15.18
N LEU A 38 6.72 5.79 -14.76
CA LEU A 38 7.59 6.60 -13.90
C LEU A 38 7.87 5.91 -12.56
N TRP A 39 6.86 5.29 -11.97
CA TRP A 39 7.01 4.56 -10.70
C TRP A 39 7.85 3.30 -10.88
N ALA A 40 7.62 2.53 -11.96
CA ALA A 40 8.42 1.35 -12.29
C ALA A 40 9.90 1.72 -12.54
N LEU A 41 10.17 2.78 -13.31
CA LEU A 41 11.52 3.29 -13.55
C LEU A 41 12.20 3.72 -12.25
N ASN A 42 11.50 4.46 -11.39
CA ASN A 42 12.03 4.90 -10.10
C ASN A 42 12.35 3.69 -9.19
N THR A 43 11.46 2.70 -9.16
CA THR A 43 11.63 1.48 -8.38
C THR A 43 12.80 0.65 -8.91
N TRP A 44 12.94 0.57 -10.23
CA TRP A 44 14.04 -0.13 -10.90
C TRP A 44 15.39 0.54 -10.61
N LYS A 45 15.48 1.86 -10.77
CA LYS A 45 16.71 2.64 -10.53
C LYS A 45 17.18 2.54 -9.07
N ASN A 46 16.24 2.59 -8.13
CA ASN A 46 16.55 2.57 -6.69
C ASN A 46 16.58 1.15 -6.10
N ARG A 47 16.50 0.11 -6.93
CA ARG A 47 16.52 -1.29 -6.49
C ARG A 47 17.74 -1.63 -5.64
N HIS A 48 18.88 -1.00 -5.91
CA HIS A 48 20.14 -1.23 -5.20
C HIS A 48 20.13 -0.71 -3.75
N PHE A 49 19.34 0.33 -3.45
CA PHE A 49 19.31 0.94 -2.12
C PHE A 49 18.31 0.26 -1.19
N GLN A 50 17.17 -0.22 -1.72
CA GLN A 50 16.18 -0.93 -0.93
C GLN A 50 15.27 -1.77 -1.84
N THR A 51 15.50 -3.09 -1.94
CA THR A 51 14.56 -4.03 -2.60
C THR A 51 13.35 -4.25 -1.71
N ASN A 52 12.48 -3.26 -1.65
CA ASN A 52 11.35 -3.32 -0.75
C ASN A 52 10.15 -3.99 -1.43
N ASN A 53 9.77 -5.18 -0.96
CA ASN A 53 8.58 -5.90 -1.44
C ASN A 53 7.32 -5.01 -1.42
N LEU A 54 7.24 -4.06 -0.49
CA LEU A 54 6.15 -3.08 -0.43
C LEU A 54 6.09 -2.17 -1.66
N GLN A 55 7.24 -1.69 -2.17
CA GLN A 55 7.25 -0.79 -3.35
C GLN A 55 6.78 -1.53 -4.60
N TRP A 56 7.18 -2.79 -4.75
CA TRP A 56 6.68 -3.64 -5.83
C TRP A 56 5.18 -3.88 -5.70
N THR A 57 4.68 -4.17 -4.50
CA THR A 57 3.23 -4.28 -4.25
C THR A 57 2.49 -2.99 -4.61
N LEU A 58 2.99 -1.83 -4.21
CA LEU A 58 2.37 -0.54 -4.54
C LEU A 58 2.41 -0.23 -6.05
N SER A 59 3.48 -0.62 -6.73
CA SER A 59 3.59 -0.47 -8.20
C SER A 59 2.61 -1.35 -8.97
N THR A 60 2.10 -2.44 -8.39
CA THR A 60 1.05 -3.24 -9.06
C THR A 60 -0.28 -2.51 -9.17
N ILE A 61 -0.57 -1.57 -8.26
CA ILE A 61 -1.86 -0.86 -8.21
C ILE A 61 -2.08 0.00 -9.47
N PRO A 62 -1.14 0.88 -9.89
CA PRO A 62 -1.25 1.60 -11.15
C PRO A 62 -1.41 0.70 -12.38
N VAL A 63 -0.75 -0.47 -12.39
CA VAL A 63 -0.82 -1.41 -13.52
C VAL A 63 -2.21 -2.03 -13.62
N ILE A 64 -2.78 -2.50 -12.50
CA ILE A 64 -4.14 -3.04 -12.47
C ILE A 64 -5.14 -1.96 -12.88
N LYS A 65 -4.94 -0.71 -12.44
CA LYS A 65 -5.82 0.41 -12.79
C LYS A 65 -5.72 0.77 -14.27
N ALA A 66 -4.52 0.80 -14.85
CA ALA A 66 -4.33 1.00 -16.28
C ALA A 66 -5.00 -0.13 -17.09
N LEU A 67 -4.88 -1.39 -16.65
CA LEU A 67 -5.57 -2.50 -17.28
C LEU A 67 -7.10 -2.33 -17.21
N GLN A 68 -7.64 -1.93 -16.07
CA GLN A 68 -9.07 -1.64 -15.90
C GLN A 68 -9.53 -0.55 -16.89
N LEU A 69 -8.79 0.56 -16.97
CA LEU A 69 -9.13 1.68 -17.86
C LEU A 69 -9.00 1.31 -19.34
N CYS A 70 -8.03 0.47 -19.69
CA CYS A 70 -7.87 -0.07 -21.05
C CYS A 70 -9.09 -0.92 -21.44
N LEU A 71 -9.51 -1.85 -20.59
CA LEU A 71 -10.71 -2.67 -20.82
C LEU A 71 -11.97 -1.80 -20.90
N SER A 72 -12.09 -0.79 -20.04
CA SER A 72 -13.21 0.17 -20.08
C SER A 72 -13.23 0.95 -21.38
N PHE A 73 -12.07 1.47 -21.81
CA PHE A 73 -11.95 2.16 -23.10
C PHE A 73 -12.35 1.24 -24.25
N LEU A 74 -11.79 0.03 -24.33
CA LEU A 74 -12.10 -0.93 -25.39
C LEU A 74 -13.58 -1.31 -25.41
N PHE A 75 -14.19 -1.50 -24.24
CA PHE A 75 -15.62 -1.79 -24.12
C PHE A 75 -16.48 -0.64 -24.66
N TRP A 76 -16.31 0.57 -24.14
CA TRP A 76 -17.12 1.73 -24.53
C TRP A 76 -16.84 2.17 -25.96
N TYR A 77 -15.59 2.12 -26.42
CA TYR A 77 -15.23 2.40 -27.81
C TYR A 77 -15.90 1.42 -28.77
N SER A 78 -15.89 0.11 -28.46
CA SER A 78 -16.53 -0.90 -29.30
C SER A 78 -18.06 -0.76 -29.31
N CYS A 79 -18.64 -0.43 -28.16
CA CYS A 79 -20.09 -0.29 -28.01
C CYS A 79 -20.61 0.98 -28.73
N CYS A 80 -19.93 2.13 -28.58
CA CYS A 80 -20.34 3.39 -29.20
C CYS A 80 -19.97 3.50 -30.69
N ASN A 81 -18.76 3.10 -31.10
CA ASN A 81 -18.28 3.31 -32.48
C ASN A 81 -18.50 2.12 -33.41
N LEU A 82 -18.43 0.89 -32.87
CA LEU A 82 -18.53 -0.34 -33.67
C LEU A 82 -19.88 -1.06 -33.48
N GLN A 83 -20.72 -0.60 -32.55
CA GLN A 83 -21.99 -1.22 -32.15
C GLN A 83 -21.87 -2.70 -31.71
N ILE A 84 -20.68 -3.11 -31.25
CA ILE A 84 -20.41 -4.46 -30.74
C ILE A 84 -20.03 -4.35 -29.27
N CYS A 85 -20.92 -4.75 -28.38
CA CYS A 85 -20.69 -4.71 -26.94
C CYS A 85 -20.32 -6.13 -26.44
N SER A 86 -19.03 -6.36 -26.16
CA SER A 86 -18.52 -7.67 -25.74
C SER A 86 -18.76 -7.91 -24.25
N LEU A 87 -19.45 -9.01 -23.93
CA LEU A 87 -19.68 -9.45 -22.55
C LEU A 87 -18.36 -9.73 -21.82
N TRP A 88 -17.36 -10.30 -22.51
CA TRP A 88 -16.04 -10.58 -21.94
C TRP A 88 -15.28 -9.31 -21.55
N MET A 89 -15.42 -8.24 -22.33
CA MET A 89 -14.83 -6.95 -21.97
C MET A 89 -15.51 -6.34 -20.74
N SER A 90 -16.84 -6.38 -20.68
CA SER A 90 -17.60 -5.94 -19.49
C SER A 90 -17.23 -6.75 -18.25
N PHE A 91 -17.12 -8.07 -18.37
CA PHE A 91 -16.67 -8.94 -17.28
C PHE A 91 -15.23 -8.62 -16.87
N GLY A 92 -14.35 -8.35 -17.83
CA GLY A 92 -12.98 -7.90 -17.58
C GLY A 92 -12.92 -6.60 -16.78
N VAL A 93 -13.74 -5.60 -17.14
CA VAL A 93 -13.86 -4.32 -16.39
C VAL A 93 -14.34 -4.58 -14.96
N TYR A 94 -15.32 -5.47 -14.78
CA TYR A 94 -15.80 -5.88 -13.46
C TYR A 94 -14.68 -6.51 -12.61
N VAL A 95 -14.01 -7.53 -13.14
CA VAL A 95 -12.97 -8.28 -12.40
C VAL A 95 -11.79 -7.38 -12.06
N THR A 96 -11.30 -6.60 -13.03
CA THR A 96 -10.16 -5.69 -12.81
C THR A 96 -10.51 -4.56 -11.84
N GLY A 97 -11.75 -4.06 -11.85
CA GLY A 97 -12.22 -3.09 -10.87
C GLY A 97 -12.23 -3.64 -9.43
N VAL A 98 -12.71 -4.87 -9.25
CA VAL A 98 -12.67 -5.57 -7.95
C VAL A 98 -11.21 -5.82 -7.51
N LEU A 99 -10.35 -6.27 -8.43
CA LEU A 99 -8.93 -6.47 -8.13
C LEU A 99 -8.23 -5.17 -7.73
N PHE A 100 -8.53 -4.06 -8.40
CA PHE A 100 -7.97 -2.76 -8.04
C PHE A 100 -8.39 -2.33 -6.62
N GLN A 101 -9.70 -2.42 -6.30
CA GLN A 101 -10.21 -2.05 -4.97
C GLN A 101 -9.65 -2.94 -3.86
N THR A 102 -9.46 -4.23 -4.13
CA THR A 102 -8.87 -5.14 -3.14
C THR A 102 -7.36 -4.96 -2.99
N ALA A 103 -6.61 -4.78 -4.08
CA ALA A 103 -5.17 -4.52 -4.03
C ALA A 103 -4.84 -3.20 -3.32
N SER A 104 -5.63 -2.15 -3.58
CA SER A 104 -5.51 -0.87 -2.87
C SER A 104 -5.76 -1.02 -1.38
N PHE A 105 -6.85 -1.70 -1.02
CA PHE A 105 -7.20 -1.93 0.37
C PHE A 105 -6.13 -2.72 1.13
N VAL A 106 -5.66 -3.83 0.56
CA VAL A 106 -4.57 -4.64 1.14
C VAL A 106 -3.29 -3.81 1.29
N SER A 107 -2.99 -2.94 0.33
CA SER A 107 -1.82 -2.07 0.41
C SER A 107 -1.92 -1.05 1.55
N PHE A 108 -3.10 -0.46 1.78
CA PHE A 108 -3.32 0.42 2.94
C PHE A 108 -3.20 -0.33 4.26
N LEU A 109 -3.69 -1.58 4.34
CA LEU A 109 -3.47 -2.42 5.51
C LEU A 109 -1.99 -2.72 5.75
N LEU A 110 -1.23 -3.10 4.71
CA LEU A 110 0.20 -3.37 4.82
C LEU A 110 0.97 -2.13 5.32
N ILE A 111 0.66 -0.95 4.77
CA ILE A 111 1.23 0.31 5.23
C ILE A 111 0.84 0.59 6.69
N SER A 112 -0.43 0.39 7.07
CA SER A 112 -0.91 0.64 8.43
C SER A 112 -0.21 -0.23 9.47
N HIS A 113 0.14 -1.47 9.12
CA HIS A 113 0.94 -2.37 9.95
C HIS A 113 2.41 -1.97 10.02
N GLY A 114 2.87 -1.06 9.15
CA GLY A 114 4.27 -0.70 9.02
C GLY A 114 5.11 -1.79 8.37
N TYR A 115 4.49 -2.65 7.54
CA TYR A 115 5.20 -3.62 6.72
C TYR A 115 6.29 -2.89 5.96
N CYS A 116 7.52 -3.41 6.02
CA CYS A 116 8.62 -2.91 5.21
C CYS A 116 9.04 -1.45 5.48
N ILE A 117 8.54 -0.83 6.56
CA ILE A 117 8.87 0.53 7.04
C ILE A 117 9.35 0.49 8.49
N MET A 118 8.58 -0.18 9.36
CA MET A 118 8.92 -0.41 10.77
C MET A 118 9.44 -1.83 10.99
N TYR A 119 8.89 -2.81 10.28
CA TYR A 119 9.22 -4.22 10.42
C TYR A 119 9.58 -4.83 9.06
N GLU A 120 10.69 -5.54 8.98
CA GLU A 120 11.08 -6.26 7.75
C GLU A 120 10.13 -7.44 7.46
N ARG A 121 9.57 -8.06 8.51
CA ARG A 121 8.59 -9.15 8.40
C ARG A 121 7.41 -8.90 9.33
N LEU A 122 6.19 -9.03 8.79
CA LEU A 122 4.97 -9.08 9.60
C LEU A 122 4.97 -10.34 10.46
N SER A 123 4.43 -10.24 11.68
CA SER A 123 4.18 -11.43 12.48
C SER A 123 3.11 -12.32 11.85
N LEU A 124 3.16 -13.64 12.09
CA LEU A 124 2.16 -14.60 11.61
C LEU A 124 0.71 -14.19 11.93
N PRO A 125 0.34 -13.71 13.14
CA PRO A 125 -1.03 -13.29 13.40
C PRO A 125 -1.43 -12.06 12.58
N GLU A 126 -0.55 -11.07 12.41
CA GLU A 126 -0.85 -9.85 11.62
C GLU A 126 -1.03 -10.15 10.13
N ARG A 127 -0.25 -11.10 9.60
CA ARG A 127 -0.41 -11.57 8.22
C ARG A 127 -1.74 -12.30 8.03
N ARG A 128 -2.12 -13.15 8.99
CA ARG A 128 -3.41 -13.85 8.97
C ARG A 128 -4.58 -12.87 9.03
N THR A 129 -4.52 -11.86 9.90
CA THR A 129 -5.58 -10.84 9.97
C THR A 129 -5.69 -10.02 8.70
N THR A 130 -4.55 -9.60 8.11
CA THR A 130 -4.54 -8.85 6.84
C THR A 130 -5.11 -9.67 5.69
N THR A 131 -4.73 -10.95 5.60
CA THR A 131 -5.23 -11.87 4.56
C THR A 131 -6.72 -12.14 4.75
N ALA A 132 -7.17 -12.38 5.99
CA ALA A 132 -8.57 -12.62 6.29
C ALA A 132 -9.44 -11.39 5.95
N LEU A 133 -9.03 -10.19 6.36
CA LEU A 133 -9.73 -8.94 6.03
C LEU A 133 -9.78 -8.72 4.52
N GLY A 134 -8.67 -8.94 3.80
CA GLY A 134 -8.63 -8.87 2.34
C GLY A 134 -9.58 -9.85 1.65
N CYS A 135 -9.62 -11.10 2.10
CA CYS A 135 -10.53 -12.12 1.56
C CYS A 135 -12.00 -11.78 1.82
N ILE A 136 -12.35 -11.37 3.05
CA ILE A 136 -13.73 -10.98 3.37
C ILE A 136 -14.12 -9.76 2.53
N PHE A 137 -13.26 -8.75 2.42
CA PHE A 137 -13.51 -7.57 1.60
C PHE A 137 -13.72 -7.93 0.12
N TYR A 138 -12.88 -8.82 -0.45
CA TYR A 138 -13.03 -9.31 -1.81
C TYR A 138 -14.38 -10.00 -2.05
N LEU A 139 -14.75 -10.95 -1.19
CA LEU A 139 -16.01 -11.69 -1.32
C LEU A 139 -17.23 -10.78 -1.16
N THR A 140 -17.19 -9.85 -0.19
CA THR A 140 -18.26 -8.89 0.01
C THR A 140 -18.40 -7.94 -1.18
N LEU A 141 -17.28 -7.49 -1.76
CA LEU A 141 -17.28 -6.60 -2.91
C LEU A 141 -17.83 -7.28 -4.18
N ILE A 142 -17.50 -8.55 -4.40
CA ILE A 142 -18.09 -9.36 -5.47
C ILE A 142 -19.60 -9.46 -5.30
N GLY A 143 -20.06 -9.84 -4.11
CA GLY A 143 -21.50 -9.98 -3.82
C GLY A 143 -22.26 -8.66 -3.97
N TYR A 144 -21.67 -7.54 -3.56
CA TYR A 144 -22.24 -6.20 -3.77
C TYR A 144 -22.36 -5.86 -5.25
N ARG A 145 -21.29 -6.08 -6.04
CA ARG A 145 -21.29 -5.80 -7.48
C ARG A 145 -22.14 -6.76 -8.30
N ALA A 146 -22.42 -7.95 -7.78
CA ALA A 146 -23.39 -8.91 -8.34
C ALA A 146 -24.85 -8.54 -8.00
N SER A 147 -25.10 -7.34 -7.46
CA SER A 147 -26.42 -6.77 -7.21
C SER A 147 -27.26 -7.54 -6.20
N VAL A 148 -26.63 -8.15 -5.20
CA VAL A 148 -27.35 -8.75 -4.05
C VAL A 148 -27.57 -7.66 -2.99
N PRO A 149 -28.79 -7.15 -2.78
CA PRO A 149 -29.05 -5.95 -1.97
C PRO A 149 -28.59 -6.08 -0.50
N TYR A 150 -28.54 -7.30 0.03
CA TYR A 150 -28.05 -7.60 1.39
C TYR A 150 -26.55 -7.34 1.57
N PHE A 151 -25.77 -7.35 0.50
CA PHE A 151 -24.32 -7.14 0.58
C PHE A 151 -23.94 -5.68 0.82
N THR A 152 -24.84 -4.71 0.60
CA THR A 152 -24.56 -3.29 0.90
C THR A 152 -24.28 -3.07 2.39
N GLY A 153 -25.10 -3.66 3.27
CA GLY A 153 -24.87 -3.58 4.72
C GLY A 153 -23.57 -4.24 5.15
N LEU A 154 -23.26 -5.42 4.58
CA LEU A 154 -21.99 -6.11 4.82
C LEU A 154 -20.79 -5.31 4.30
N LEU A 155 -20.92 -4.62 3.16
CA LEU A 155 -19.86 -3.81 2.58
C LEU A 155 -19.56 -2.59 3.46
N VAL A 156 -20.59 -1.87 3.91
CA VAL A 156 -20.45 -0.73 4.83
C VAL A 156 -19.80 -1.17 6.14
N LEU A 157 -20.26 -2.29 6.71
CA LEU A 157 -19.67 -2.87 7.93
C LEU A 157 -18.19 -3.24 7.71
N ASN A 158 -17.87 -3.85 6.57
CA ASN A 158 -16.50 -4.23 6.24
C ASN A 158 -15.60 -2.98 6.12
N TYR A 159 -16.04 -1.94 5.40
CA TYR A 159 -15.30 -0.68 5.34
C TYR A 159 -15.09 -0.08 6.74
N PHE A 160 -16.12 -0.06 7.58
CA PHE A 160 -16.02 0.49 8.94
C PHE A 160 -14.99 -0.25 9.79
N ILE A 161 -15.07 -1.59 9.85
CA ILE A 161 -14.10 -2.44 10.58
C ILE A 161 -12.69 -2.21 10.03
N SER A 162 -12.57 -2.15 8.71
CA SER A 162 -11.31 -1.98 8.02
C SER A 162 -10.65 -0.64 8.30
N PHE A 163 -11.38 0.47 8.17
CA PHE A 163 -10.86 1.80 8.53
C PHE A 163 -10.53 1.88 10.01
N TYR A 164 -11.35 1.30 10.89
CA TYR A 164 -11.06 1.22 12.32
C TYR A 164 -9.71 0.52 12.59
N VAL A 165 -9.47 -0.64 11.99
CA VAL A 165 -8.20 -1.37 12.12
C VAL A 165 -7.04 -0.52 11.62
N ILE A 166 -7.18 0.14 10.46
CA ILE A 166 -6.12 0.99 9.90
C ILE A 166 -5.81 2.15 10.85
N PHE A 167 -6.81 2.90 11.31
CA PHE A 167 -6.60 4.03 12.23
C PHE A 167 -6.00 3.60 13.56
N HIS A 168 -6.48 2.48 14.12
CA HIS A 168 -5.95 1.93 15.36
C HIS A 168 -4.47 1.56 15.22
N ARG A 169 -4.09 0.87 14.15
CA ARG A 169 -2.69 0.46 13.90
C ARG A 169 -1.77 1.64 13.61
N VAL A 170 -2.21 2.59 12.80
CA VAL A 170 -1.45 3.81 12.53
C VAL A 170 -1.22 4.60 13.82
N SER A 171 -2.24 4.72 14.68
CA SER A 171 -2.11 5.42 15.97
C SER A 171 -1.14 4.71 16.92
N GLN A 172 -1.19 3.37 16.99
CA GLN A 172 -0.21 2.58 17.76
C GLN A 172 1.22 2.81 17.25
N ASN A 173 1.43 2.76 15.93
CA ASN A 173 2.74 2.98 15.34
C ASN A 173 3.25 4.42 15.55
N LEU A 174 2.38 5.42 15.51
CA LEU A 174 2.73 6.81 15.80
C LEU A 174 3.10 7.03 17.28
N LEU A 175 2.41 6.34 18.19
CA LEU A 175 2.72 6.40 19.63
C LEU A 175 4.10 5.78 19.91
N LEU A 176 4.37 4.60 19.35
CA LEU A 176 5.69 3.95 19.46
C LEU A 176 6.82 4.81 18.89
N LEU A 177 6.60 5.42 17.72
CA LEU A 177 7.59 6.32 17.12
C LEU A 177 7.82 7.58 17.95
N ARG A 178 6.78 8.10 18.61
CA ARG A 178 6.89 9.24 19.52
C ARG A 178 7.72 8.89 20.76
N GLU A 179 7.48 7.72 21.36
CA GLU A 179 8.25 7.24 22.53
C GLU A 179 9.73 7.02 22.17
N GLN A 180 10.00 6.44 21.00
CA GLN A 180 11.36 6.29 20.50
C GLN A 180 12.03 7.65 20.25
N LEU A 181 11.30 8.62 19.71
CA LEU A 181 11.84 9.95 19.47
C LEU A 181 12.21 10.66 20.77
N SER A 182 11.38 10.55 21.82
CA SER A 182 11.68 11.14 23.13
C SER A 182 12.90 10.53 23.81
N PHE A 183 13.09 9.20 23.70
CA PHE A 183 14.26 8.54 24.28
C PHE A 183 15.59 8.98 23.63
N ILE A 184 15.55 9.31 22.34
CA ILE A 184 16.75 9.65 21.56
C ILE A 184 17.09 11.13 21.67
N GLU A 185 16.08 11.96 21.91
CA GLU A 185 16.29 13.37 22.28
C GLU A 185 17.12 13.46 23.58
N ASP A 186 16.99 12.49 24.48
CA ASP A 186 17.79 12.40 25.71
C ASP A 186 19.25 11.88 25.47
N GLU A 187 19.51 11.15 24.36
CA GLU A 187 20.82 10.52 24.05
C GLU A 187 21.66 11.26 22.97
N ASP A 188 21.17 12.36 22.38
CA ASP A 188 21.86 13.26 21.42
C ASP A 188 22.49 12.59 20.16
N ILE A 189 21.88 11.52 19.63
CA ILE A 189 22.32 10.88 18.37
C ILE A 189 21.56 11.47 17.17
N ARG A 190 22.06 12.60 16.64
CA ARG A 190 21.43 13.38 15.54
C ARG A 190 21.03 12.56 14.30
N ILE A 191 21.83 11.58 13.88
CA ILE A 191 21.57 10.77 12.68
C ILE A 191 20.37 9.81 12.89
N MET A 192 20.19 9.30 14.11
CA MET A 192 19.08 8.39 14.43
C MET A 192 17.77 9.17 14.58
N HIS A 193 17.86 10.39 15.11
CA HIS A 193 16.72 11.31 15.21
C HIS A 193 16.12 11.62 13.84
N ASP A 194 16.93 12.03 12.84
CA ASP A 194 16.45 12.36 11.50
C ASP A 194 15.74 11.17 10.82
N ALA A 195 16.26 9.96 11.02
CA ALA A 195 15.67 8.74 10.48
C ALA A 195 14.29 8.43 11.07
N ILE A 196 14.14 8.56 12.39
CA ILE A 196 12.88 8.27 13.11
C ILE A 196 11.85 9.38 12.88
N TYR A 197 12.29 10.64 12.86
CA TYR A 197 11.45 11.78 12.54
C TYR A 197 10.86 11.66 11.12
N THR A 198 11.64 11.16 10.16
CA THR A 198 11.17 10.87 8.80
C THR A 198 10.07 9.80 8.81
N LYS A 199 10.27 8.68 9.52
CA LYS A 199 9.25 7.62 9.67
C LYS A 199 7.97 8.16 10.32
N TYR A 200 8.10 8.95 11.39
CA TYR A 200 6.97 9.60 12.06
C TYR A 200 6.18 10.50 11.11
N THR A 201 6.88 11.31 10.32
CA THR A 201 6.27 12.21 9.34
C THR A 201 5.53 11.43 8.25
N MET A 202 6.08 10.31 7.79
CA MET A 202 5.42 9.44 6.80
C MET A 202 4.10 8.86 7.34
N PHE A 203 4.09 8.29 8.55
CA PHE A 203 2.87 7.75 9.15
C PHE A 203 1.82 8.81 9.45
N LYS A 204 2.23 10.01 9.87
CA LYS A 204 1.32 11.13 10.11
C LYS A 204 0.67 11.61 8.81
N LYS A 205 1.45 11.70 7.73
CA LYS A 205 0.91 11.98 6.38
C LYS A 205 -0.06 10.90 5.92
N PHE A 206 0.26 9.63 6.15
CA PHE A 206 -0.63 8.51 5.82
C PHE A 206 -1.95 8.56 6.60
N GLN A 207 -1.91 8.87 7.90
CA GLN A 207 -3.13 9.04 8.72
C GLN A 207 -4.08 10.08 8.11
N ASN A 208 -3.55 11.25 7.74
CA ASN A 208 -4.34 12.32 7.12
C ASN A 208 -4.94 11.88 5.78
N VAL A 209 -4.18 11.17 4.95
CA VAL A 209 -4.68 10.63 3.67
C VAL A 209 -5.81 9.64 3.90
N MET A 210 -5.68 8.73 4.86
CA MET A 210 -6.72 7.74 5.15
C MET A 210 -8.02 8.40 5.64
N GLN A 211 -7.94 9.53 6.34
CA GLN A 211 -9.12 10.34 6.70
C GLN A 211 -9.79 10.93 5.45
N ILE A 212 -9.00 11.51 4.54
CA ILE A 212 -9.52 12.06 3.27
C ILE A 212 -10.19 10.95 2.46
N VAL A 213 -9.58 9.76 2.37
CA VAL A 213 -10.16 8.59 1.69
C VAL A 213 -11.50 8.20 2.31
N ALA A 214 -11.57 8.08 3.64
CA ALA A 214 -12.80 7.70 4.33
C ALA A 214 -13.95 8.71 4.11
N VAL A 215 -13.64 10.01 4.20
CA VAL A 215 -14.62 11.09 3.94
C VAL A 215 -15.06 11.08 2.48
N THR A 216 -14.13 10.92 1.54
CA THR A 216 -14.42 10.90 0.10
C THR A 216 -15.31 9.73 -0.28
N GLU A 217 -15.02 8.51 0.19
CA GLU A 217 -15.85 7.33 -0.07
C GLU A 217 -17.25 7.47 0.57
N THR A 218 -17.33 8.04 1.77
CA THR A 218 -18.63 8.33 2.42
C THR A 218 -19.45 9.34 1.64
N LEU A 219 -18.82 10.42 1.16
CA LEU A 219 -19.48 11.43 0.34
C LEU A 219 -19.98 10.84 -0.99
N ILE A 220 -19.16 10.05 -1.67
CA ILE A 220 -19.55 9.37 -2.92
C ILE A 220 -20.73 8.43 -2.68
N TYR A 221 -20.76 7.72 -1.55
CA TYR A 221 -21.86 6.83 -1.19
C TYR A 221 -23.17 7.60 -0.93
N ILE A 222 -23.10 8.73 -0.23
CA ILE A 222 -24.28 9.57 0.05
C ILE A 222 -24.77 10.27 -1.22
N SER A 223 -23.87 10.72 -2.09
CA SER A 223 -24.20 11.39 -3.36
C SER A 223 -24.70 10.45 -4.47
N MET A 224 -25.10 9.22 -4.13
CA MET A 224 -25.76 8.28 -5.06
C MET A 224 -27.23 8.64 -5.34
N ASP A 225 -27.58 9.92 -5.44
CA ASP A 225 -28.87 10.30 -6.05
C ASP A 225 -28.83 9.94 -7.55
N ASP A 226 -29.88 9.25 -7.99
CA ASP A 226 -30.00 8.48 -9.25
C ASP A 226 -30.09 9.33 -10.53
N ALA A 227 -29.68 10.61 -10.51
CA ALA A 227 -29.72 11.46 -11.70
C ALA A 227 -28.63 11.05 -12.72
N PRO A 228 -29.01 10.54 -13.92
CA PRO A 228 -28.07 10.04 -14.93
C PRO A 228 -27.18 11.15 -15.52
N ASP A 229 -27.64 12.40 -15.48
CA ASP A 229 -27.01 13.57 -16.12
C ASP A 229 -25.62 13.92 -15.55
N ASN A 230 -25.29 13.41 -14.36
CA ASN A 230 -24.03 13.69 -13.66
C ASN A 230 -23.05 12.49 -13.63
N PHE A 231 -23.32 11.41 -14.37
CA PHE A 231 -22.51 10.19 -14.30
C PHE A 231 -21.05 10.42 -14.69
N TRP A 232 -20.81 11.15 -15.78
CA TRP A 232 -19.46 11.42 -16.29
C TRP A 232 -18.62 12.29 -15.33
N LEU A 233 -19.24 13.29 -14.71
CA LEU A 233 -18.60 14.11 -13.68
C LEU A 233 -18.27 13.29 -12.43
N ARG A 234 -19.19 12.41 -12.00
CA ARG A 234 -18.97 11.50 -10.87
C ARG A 234 -17.78 10.56 -11.14
N LEU A 235 -17.71 10.01 -12.35
CA LEU A 235 -16.57 9.21 -12.79
C LEU A 235 -15.27 10.03 -12.75
N LEU A 236 -15.28 11.24 -13.31
CA LEU A 236 -14.12 12.13 -13.33
C LEU A 236 -13.60 12.44 -11.92
N VAL A 237 -14.48 12.84 -10.99
CA VAL A 237 -14.12 13.13 -9.60
C VAL A 237 -13.54 11.89 -8.92
N ARG A 238 -14.17 10.72 -9.11
CA ARG A 238 -13.69 9.46 -8.53
C ARG A 238 -12.31 9.07 -9.05
N GLU A 239 -12.09 9.15 -10.36
CA GLU A 239 -10.80 8.79 -10.98
C GLU A 239 -9.68 9.76 -10.57
N TRP A 240 -9.95 11.07 -10.52
CA TRP A 240 -9.01 12.06 -10.01
C TRP A 240 -8.68 11.86 -8.54
N ALA A 241 -9.69 11.63 -7.69
CA ALA A 241 -9.47 11.38 -6.27
C ALA A 241 -8.55 10.16 -6.08
N GLN A 242 -8.85 9.05 -6.76
CA GLN A 242 -8.02 7.84 -6.70
C GLN A 242 -6.59 8.11 -7.19
N PHE A 243 -6.43 8.76 -8.34
CA PHE A 243 -5.12 9.09 -8.87
C PHE A 243 -4.30 9.95 -7.91
N CYS A 244 -4.88 11.03 -7.37
CA CYS A 244 -4.22 11.93 -6.43
C CYS A 244 -3.82 11.20 -5.13
N ILE A 245 -4.68 10.35 -4.59
CA ILE A 245 -4.39 9.54 -3.39
C ILE A 245 -3.19 8.62 -3.64
N PHE A 246 -3.20 7.85 -4.75
CA PHE A 246 -2.11 6.93 -5.04
C PHE A 246 -0.80 7.63 -5.38
N LEU A 247 -0.86 8.75 -6.11
CA LEU A 247 0.31 9.57 -6.39
C LEU A 247 0.92 10.12 -5.09
N TYR A 248 0.09 10.63 -4.18
CA TYR A 248 0.55 11.15 -2.90
C TYR A 248 1.14 10.07 -1.99
N ILE A 249 0.50 8.89 -1.92
CA ILE A 249 1.02 7.73 -1.17
C ILE A 249 2.35 7.26 -1.78
N GLY A 250 2.41 7.09 -3.10
CA GLY A 250 3.64 6.71 -3.80
C GLY A 250 4.78 7.71 -3.59
N TRP A 251 4.47 9.01 -3.59
CA TRP A 251 5.44 10.07 -3.28
C TRP A 251 5.90 10.03 -1.82
N THR A 252 4.98 9.85 -0.88
CA THR A 252 5.26 9.83 0.57
C THR A 252 6.13 8.64 0.96
N PHE A 253 5.84 7.46 0.42
CA PHE A 253 6.56 6.24 0.72
C PHE A 253 7.72 5.96 -0.24
N ARG A 254 8.09 6.91 -1.10
CA ARG A 254 9.22 6.74 -2.03
C ARG A 254 10.48 6.33 -1.25
N SER A 255 11.29 5.43 -1.82
CA SER A 255 12.63 5.12 -1.31
C SER A 255 13.44 6.42 -1.25
N GLN A 256 13.65 6.96 -0.04
CA GLN A 256 14.56 8.05 0.20
C GLN A 256 15.93 7.44 0.47
N GLU A 257 16.98 8.00 -0.15
CA GLU A 257 18.37 7.60 0.12
C GLU A 257 18.67 7.87 1.60
N LEU A 258 18.52 6.87 2.47
CA LEU A 258 18.80 7.03 3.89
C LEU A 258 19.54 5.81 4.41
N SER A 259 20.84 6.04 4.68
CA SER A 259 21.72 5.42 5.67
C SER A 259 21.59 3.89 5.88
N PRO A 260 22.68 3.10 5.73
CA PRO A 260 22.67 1.65 5.94
C PRO A 260 22.24 1.18 7.36
N ARG A 261 22.02 2.09 8.31
CA ARG A 261 21.50 1.79 9.66
C ARG A 261 19.97 1.84 9.79
N PHE A 262 19.25 2.16 8.71
CA PHE A 262 17.78 2.23 8.70
C PHE A 262 17.08 0.87 8.87
N SER A 263 17.82 -0.23 8.71
CA SER A 263 17.33 -1.61 8.76
C SER A 263 17.20 -2.19 10.18
N VAL A 264 17.84 -1.60 11.20
CA VAL A 264 17.84 -2.19 12.54
C VAL A 264 17.52 -1.14 13.59
N MET A 265 16.23 -0.89 13.79
CA MET A 265 15.74 -0.47 15.10
C MET A 265 14.98 -1.68 15.67
N PRO A 266 15.50 -2.39 16.68
CA PRO A 266 14.74 -3.45 17.30
C PRO A 266 13.53 -2.80 17.98
N THR A 267 12.37 -2.99 17.37
CA THR A 267 11.11 -2.66 18.00
C THR A 267 11.04 -3.43 19.31
N MET A 268 10.96 -2.70 20.44
CA MET A 268 10.59 -3.25 21.74
C MET A 268 9.13 -3.74 21.69
N LYS A 269 8.89 -4.86 21.00
CA LYS A 269 7.75 -5.74 21.24
C LYS A 269 8.28 -7.02 21.87
N SER A 270 8.91 -6.87 23.04
CA SER A 270 9.28 -7.99 23.89
C SER A 270 8.33 -8.01 25.09
N HIS A 271 7.11 -8.48 24.86
CA HIS A 271 6.34 -9.05 25.95
C HIS A 271 6.94 -10.44 26.24
N GLY A 272 7.94 -10.47 27.12
CA GLY A 272 8.33 -11.68 27.86
C GLY A 272 9.15 -12.74 27.12
N LYS A 273 10.14 -12.40 26.29
CA LYS A 273 11.19 -13.37 25.90
C LYS A 273 12.58 -12.77 26.09
N ARG A 274 13.43 -13.54 26.80
CA ARG A 274 14.82 -13.20 27.15
C ARG A 274 15.54 -12.50 26.00
N ILE A 275 16.02 -11.31 26.30
CA ILE A 275 16.89 -10.51 25.46
C ILE A 275 18.23 -11.26 25.33
N VAL A 276 18.54 -11.77 24.14
CA VAL A 276 19.92 -12.09 23.76
C VAL A 276 20.44 -10.84 23.05
N PRO A 277 21.63 -10.32 23.41
CA PRO A 277 22.18 -9.14 22.76
C PRO A 277 22.37 -9.38 21.26
N PRO A 278 22.26 -8.33 20.42
CA PRO A 278 22.40 -8.45 18.98
C PRO A 278 23.77 -9.04 18.62
N ILE A 279 23.76 -10.08 17.79
CA ILE A 279 24.96 -10.63 17.17
C ILE A 279 25.31 -9.68 16.03
N TYR A 280 26.36 -8.88 16.23
CA TYR A 280 26.97 -8.10 15.16
C TYR A 280 27.88 -9.03 14.36
N SER A 281 27.51 -9.34 13.12
CA SER A 281 28.47 -9.93 12.17
C SER A 281 29.31 -8.80 11.60
N ILE A 282 30.55 -8.69 12.08
CA ILE A 282 31.55 -7.82 11.48
C ILE A 282 32.22 -8.65 10.38
N GLU A 283 31.98 -8.32 9.12
CA GLU A 283 32.78 -8.84 8.01
C GLU A 283 34.11 -8.09 8.01
N MET A 284 35.17 -8.73 8.51
CA MET A 284 36.54 -8.21 8.48
C MET A 284 37.29 -8.80 7.28
N ASN A 285 37.98 -7.94 6.53
CA ASN A 285 38.90 -8.38 5.48
C ASN A 285 40.16 -9.01 6.10
N ALA A 286 40.78 -9.95 5.38
CA ALA A 286 41.95 -10.69 5.83
C ALA A 286 43.17 -9.78 6.13
N GLU A 287 43.23 -8.60 5.51
CA GLU A 287 44.28 -7.60 5.74
C GLU A 287 44.08 -6.87 7.08
N ASP A 288 42.83 -6.52 7.42
CA ASP A 288 42.49 -5.89 8.71
C ASP A 288 42.71 -6.85 9.90
N PHE A 289 42.58 -8.16 9.70
CA PHE A 289 42.77 -9.16 10.76
C PHE A 289 44.24 -9.29 11.21
N LYS A 290 45.21 -9.00 10.34
CA LYS A 290 46.64 -9.12 10.67
C LYS A 290 47.13 -8.08 11.67
N ASP A 291 46.49 -6.92 11.71
CA ASP A 291 46.88 -5.80 12.58
C ASP A 291 46.20 -5.81 13.96
N PHE A 292 45.32 -6.78 14.24
CA PHE A 292 44.74 -6.92 15.57
C PHE A 292 45.73 -7.53 16.57
N SER A 293 46.47 -6.66 17.27
CA SER A 293 47.10 -7.04 18.53
C SER A 293 46.01 -7.26 19.59
N CYS A 294 45.91 -8.48 20.12
CA CYS A 294 45.04 -8.80 21.27
C CYS A 294 45.45 -7.98 22.51
N GLN A 295 44.97 -6.75 22.63
CA GLN A 295 44.93 -6.08 23.93
C GLN A 295 43.80 -6.69 24.75
N GLY A 296 44.15 -7.19 25.94
CA GLY A 296 43.23 -7.89 26.83
C GLY A 296 41.98 -7.05 27.10
N TRP A 297 40.83 -7.56 26.65
CA TRP A 297 39.54 -6.99 27.00
C TRP A 297 39.31 -7.25 28.49
N HIS A 298 39.44 -6.22 29.31
CA HIS A 298 39.06 -6.24 30.72
C HIS A 298 37.53 -6.21 30.83
N ILE A 299 36.89 -7.33 30.55
CA ILE A 299 35.51 -7.57 30.99
C ILE A 299 35.63 -8.21 32.37
N GLY A 300 35.28 -7.44 33.39
CA GLY A 300 35.34 -7.86 34.79
C GLY A 300 34.45 -9.07 35.04
N VAL A 301 35.06 -10.26 35.08
CA VAL A 301 34.48 -11.44 35.71
C VAL A 301 35.57 -12.12 36.52
N VAL A 302 35.27 -12.32 37.80
CA VAL A 302 36.15 -12.85 38.83
C VAL A 302 36.57 -14.29 38.49
N SER A 303 37.88 -14.46 38.31
CA SER A 303 38.73 -15.66 38.47
C SER A 303 38.08 -17.05 38.58
N GLY A 304 38.47 -17.95 37.67
CA GLY A 304 38.43 -19.40 37.94
C GLY A 304 38.61 -20.32 36.73
N PHE A 305 39.84 -20.77 36.51
CA PHE A 305 40.24 -22.02 35.82
C PHE A 305 40.19 -22.16 34.28
N HIS A 306 41.40 -22.35 33.76
CA HIS A 306 41.86 -23.29 32.72
C HIS A 306 41.27 -23.28 31.29
N CYS A 307 42.20 -22.99 30.38
CA CYS A 307 42.25 -23.29 28.95
C CYS A 307 41.53 -24.57 28.51
N CYS A 308 40.67 -24.49 27.49
CA CYS A 308 40.42 -25.61 26.57
C CYS A 308 39.86 -25.13 25.22
N SER A 309 40.48 -25.63 24.15
CA SER A 309 40.20 -25.46 22.73
C SER A 309 38.72 -25.44 22.35
N PHE A 310 38.32 -24.51 21.47
CA PHE A 310 37.16 -24.70 20.59
C PHE A 310 37.62 -24.72 19.14
N MET A 311 37.69 -25.94 18.61
CA MET A 311 37.91 -26.28 17.21
C MET A 311 36.60 -25.97 16.45
N VAL A 312 36.62 -24.98 15.55
CA VAL A 312 35.48 -24.64 14.70
C VAL A 312 35.50 -25.53 13.45
N TYR A 313 34.52 -26.42 13.35
CA TYR A 313 34.23 -27.17 12.13
C TYR A 313 33.60 -26.22 11.09
N PHE A 314 34.28 -26.04 9.96
CA PHE A 314 33.70 -25.56 8.72
C PHE A 314 32.88 -26.69 8.09
N ALA A 315 31.57 -26.50 7.92
CA ALA A 315 30.78 -27.32 7.02
C ALA A 315 30.39 -26.45 5.81
N LEU A 316 31.07 -26.67 4.69
CA LEU A 316 30.53 -26.39 3.37
C LEU A 316 29.35 -27.35 3.13
N SER A 317 28.16 -26.81 2.87
CA SER A 317 27.35 -27.19 1.70
C SER A 317 26.23 -26.19 1.45
#